data_AF-A0A128F8Y1-F1
#
_entry.id   AF-A0A128F8Y1-F1
#
_cell.length_a   1.000
_cell.length_b   1.000
_cell.length_c   1.000
_cell.angle_alpha   90.00
_cell.angle_beta   90.00
_cell.angle_gamma   90.00
#
_symmetry.space_group_name_H-M   'P 1'
#
loop_
_entity.id
_entity.type
_entity.pdbx_description
1 polymer ?
#
loop_
_entity_poly.entity_id
_entity_poly.type
_entity_poly.pdbx_seq_one_letter_code
_entity_poly.pdbx_strand_id
1 'polypeptide(L)'
;MDIKAINRIILRLFPEFTGKWHLPHAAKVVALTELPHEGDLSDRFYPHYAADVKLLDSKFMEREDIPTLQAVPLPVPGIGDHAGRLEPPAMGAIVEVAFFNGEPDKPFIRTVLPLGWKLPAIKAGESRYQQRPGVYQHVDDQGNFRHITDKLAQLHCDLHEVRAKTEQDHRAPKTWLGSEGENVLKLLSELMQVVTDLSDTCASHTHPHSWTDPGGSGTTSAPDQSADMAGHGEASTTLKGRLDPITK
;
A
#
# COMPACT_ATOMS: atom_id res chain seq x y z
N MET A 1 -13.45 40.08 -51.54
CA MET A 1 -12.51 40.29 -50.42
C MET A 1 -11.32 39.36 -50.66
N ASP A 2 -10.08 39.86 -50.62
CA ASP A 2 -8.87 39.06 -50.87
C ASP A 2 -8.68 38.01 -49.74
N ILE A 3 -8.40 36.75 -50.11
CA ILE A 3 -8.14 35.64 -49.18
C ILE A 3 -7.02 36.00 -48.19
N LYS A 4 -5.99 36.72 -48.63
CA LYS A 4 -4.90 37.15 -47.74
C LYS A 4 -5.37 38.19 -46.73
N ALA A 5 -6.30 39.07 -47.12
CA ALA A 5 -6.91 40.03 -46.20
C ALA A 5 -7.80 39.32 -45.18
N ILE A 6 -8.59 38.31 -45.61
CA ILE A 6 -9.39 37.47 -44.71
C ILE A 6 -8.49 36.76 -43.70
N ASN A 7 -7.41 36.10 -44.15
CA ASN A 7 -6.49 35.40 -43.26
C ASN A 7 -5.85 36.33 -42.23
N ARG A 8 -5.48 37.56 -42.62
CA ARG A 8 -4.92 38.55 -41.69
C ARG A 8 -5.93 39.02 -40.65
N ILE A 9 -7.19 39.24 -41.06
CA ILE A 9 -8.27 39.60 -40.14
C ILE A 9 -8.50 38.46 -39.15
N ILE A 10 -8.54 37.22 -39.62
CA ILE A 10 -8.69 36.03 -38.77
C ILE A 10 -7.55 35.95 -37.75
N LEU A 11 -6.28 35.98 -38.17
CA LEU A 11 -5.15 35.88 -37.24
C LEU A 11 -5.05 37.07 -36.26
N ARG A 12 -5.63 38.23 -36.61
CA ARG A 12 -5.72 39.38 -35.71
C ARG A 12 -6.83 39.23 -34.68
N LEU A 13 -7.98 38.69 -35.08
CA LEU A 13 -9.13 38.48 -34.21
C LEU A 13 -8.95 37.24 -33.32
N PHE A 14 -8.21 36.24 -33.82
CA PHE A 14 -7.92 34.96 -33.17
C PHE A 14 -6.40 34.72 -33.16
N PRO A 15 -5.64 35.41 -32.30
CA PRO A 15 -4.18 35.28 -32.22
C PRO A 15 -3.70 33.84 -31.99
N GLU A 16 -4.51 33.03 -31.31
CA GLU A 16 -4.28 31.62 -31.00
C GLU A 16 -4.19 30.74 -32.26
N PHE A 17 -4.69 31.20 -33.41
CA PHE A 17 -4.58 30.47 -34.68
C PHE A 17 -3.15 30.53 -35.25
N THR A 18 -2.35 31.53 -34.89
CA THR A 18 -0.97 31.68 -35.37
C THR A 18 -0.10 30.50 -34.92
N GLY A 19 -0.23 30.10 -33.65
CA GLY A 19 0.48 28.95 -33.09
C GLY A 19 -0.38 27.70 -32.93
N LYS A 20 -1.61 27.72 -33.43
CA LYS A 20 -2.62 26.65 -33.27
C LYS A 20 -2.92 26.27 -31.82
N TRP A 21 -2.77 27.20 -30.88
CA TRP A 21 -2.93 26.97 -29.43
C TRP A 21 -4.35 26.60 -28.99
N HIS A 22 -5.33 26.83 -29.86
CA HIS A 22 -6.69 26.32 -29.71
C HIS A 22 -6.79 24.78 -29.86
N LEU A 23 -5.78 24.14 -30.47
CA LEU A 23 -5.71 22.69 -30.62
C LEU A 23 -4.87 22.08 -29.49
N PRO A 24 -5.20 20.85 -29.07
CA PRO A 24 -4.30 20.09 -28.22
C PRO A 24 -3.01 19.74 -28.95
N HIS A 25 -1.90 19.72 -28.21
CA HIS A 25 -0.58 19.36 -28.70
C HIS A 25 -0.09 18.11 -27.98
N ALA A 26 0.50 17.18 -28.72
CA ALA A 26 1.23 16.08 -28.09
C ALA A 26 2.51 16.64 -27.46
N ALA A 27 2.85 16.15 -26.27
CA ALA A 27 4.09 16.48 -25.59
C ALA A 27 4.67 15.25 -24.89
N LYS A 28 5.94 15.30 -24.53
CA LYS A 28 6.61 14.28 -23.74
C LYS A 28 7.02 14.85 -22.40
N VAL A 29 6.74 14.12 -21.31
CA VAL A 29 7.20 14.47 -19.96
C VAL A 29 8.71 14.34 -19.88
N VAL A 30 9.40 15.40 -19.50
CA VAL A 30 10.86 15.41 -19.35
C VAL A 30 11.32 15.47 -17.89
N ALA A 31 10.52 16.05 -17.00
CA ALA A 31 10.79 16.06 -15.56
C ALA A 31 9.50 16.20 -14.73
N LEU A 32 9.56 15.78 -13.47
CA LEU A 32 8.52 15.95 -12.45
C LEU A 32 9.05 16.93 -11.40
N THR A 33 9.08 18.21 -11.76
CA THR A 33 9.74 19.29 -11.03
C THR A 33 8.95 19.77 -9.81
N GLU A 34 7.63 19.68 -9.86
CA GLU A 34 6.72 20.26 -8.87
C GLU A 34 5.78 19.19 -8.31
N LEU A 35 6.31 18.18 -7.60
CA LEU A 35 5.47 17.24 -6.84
C LEU A 35 5.19 17.80 -5.44
N PRO A 36 3.95 17.73 -4.95
CA PRO A 36 3.59 18.26 -3.63
C PRO A 36 4.24 17.42 -2.52
N HIS A 37 4.68 18.08 -1.44
CA HIS A 37 5.25 17.43 -0.27
C HIS A 37 4.19 17.17 0.81
N GLU A 38 3.52 18.21 1.31
CA GLU A 38 2.35 18.08 2.19
C GLU A 38 1.59 19.41 2.32
N GLY A 39 0.31 19.43 1.93
CA GLY A 39 -0.55 20.62 2.09
C GLY A 39 -0.20 21.81 1.17
N ASP A 40 0.70 21.62 0.20
CA ASP A 40 1.09 22.65 -0.75
C ASP A 40 -0.12 23.10 -1.59
N LEU A 41 -0.38 24.40 -1.59
CA LEU A 41 -1.46 25.00 -2.39
C LEU A 41 -1.04 25.08 -3.85
N SER A 42 -1.66 24.27 -4.71
CA SER A 42 -1.49 24.42 -6.16
C SER A 42 -2.21 25.66 -6.66
N ASP A 43 -1.45 26.63 -7.18
CA ASP A 43 -2.00 27.85 -7.80
C ASP A 43 -1.51 28.03 -9.25
N ARG A 44 -1.95 29.10 -9.91
CA ARG A 44 -1.58 29.35 -11.31
C ARG A 44 -0.09 29.64 -11.52
N PHE A 45 0.56 30.29 -10.55
CA PHE A 45 1.96 30.69 -10.61
C PHE A 45 2.90 29.57 -10.14
N TYR A 46 2.42 28.77 -9.19
CA TYR A 46 3.10 27.62 -8.63
C TYR A 46 2.14 26.43 -8.63
N PRO A 47 1.94 25.78 -9.78
CA PRO A 47 1.11 24.59 -9.84
C PRO A 47 1.86 23.44 -9.17
N HIS A 48 1.65 23.27 -7.88
CA HIS A 48 2.04 22.07 -7.18
C HIS A 48 1.25 20.89 -7.77
N TYR A 49 1.95 19.79 -8.07
CA TYR A 49 1.53 18.71 -8.95
C TYR A 49 1.56 19.06 -10.45
N ALA A 50 2.77 19.34 -10.96
CA ALA A 50 3.03 19.65 -12.36
C ALA A 50 4.26 18.93 -12.92
N ALA A 51 4.38 18.94 -14.25
CA ALA A 51 5.48 18.33 -14.99
C ALA A 51 6.06 19.28 -16.04
N ASP A 52 7.35 19.16 -16.28
CA ASP A 52 7.99 19.81 -17.42
C ASP A 52 7.77 18.95 -18.67
N VAL A 53 7.39 19.59 -19.78
CA VAL A 53 7.05 18.89 -21.03
C VAL A 53 7.70 19.53 -22.25
N LYS A 54 8.12 18.69 -23.19
CA LYS A 54 8.61 19.10 -24.51
C LYS A 54 7.53 18.79 -25.55
N LEU A 55 7.10 19.79 -26.31
CA LEU A 55 6.09 19.59 -27.36
C LEU A 55 6.65 18.69 -28.47
N LEU A 56 5.77 17.88 -29.05
CA LEU A 56 6.07 16.97 -30.15
C LEU A 56 5.47 17.50 -31.46
N ASP A 57 6.09 17.17 -32.58
CA ASP A 57 5.58 17.43 -33.92
C ASP A 57 4.55 16.36 -34.36
N SER A 58 4.04 16.47 -35.59
CA SER A 58 3.06 15.50 -36.13
C SER A 58 3.62 14.09 -36.31
N LYS A 59 4.93 13.91 -36.21
CA LYS A 59 5.62 12.61 -36.27
C LYS A 59 6.02 12.11 -34.88
N PHE A 60 5.52 12.75 -33.81
CA PHE A 60 5.87 12.46 -32.42
C PHE A 60 7.36 12.65 -32.10
N MET A 61 8.04 13.52 -32.85
CA MET A 61 9.43 13.92 -32.57
C MET A 61 9.46 15.23 -31.78
N GLU A 62 10.46 15.42 -30.92
CA GLU A 62 10.58 16.64 -30.12
C GLU A 62 10.75 17.88 -31.00
N ARG A 63 9.99 18.93 -30.67
CA ARG A 63 10.10 20.23 -31.31
C ARG A 63 11.23 21.04 -30.70
N GLU A 64 12.36 21.10 -31.40
CA GLU A 64 13.51 21.90 -30.97
C GLU A 64 13.29 23.41 -31.09
N ASP A 65 12.33 23.82 -31.91
CA ASP A 65 11.97 25.22 -32.10
C ASP A 65 11.17 25.82 -30.92
N ILE A 66 10.69 24.97 -30.00
CA ILE A 66 9.95 25.40 -28.81
C ILE A 66 10.74 24.99 -27.55
N PRO A 67 10.93 25.91 -26.58
CA PRO A 67 11.55 25.56 -25.30
C PRO A 67 10.65 24.60 -24.51
N THR A 68 11.25 23.90 -23.55
CA THR A 68 10.48 23.11 -22.59
C THR A 68 9.46 23.99 -21.87
N LEU A 69 8.21 23.54 -21.82
CA LEU A 69 7.20 24.16 -20.98
C LEU A 69 7.40 23.65 -19.56
N GLN A 70 7.66 24.56 -18.63
CA GLN A 70 7.93 24.22 -17.24
C GLN A 70 6.66 24.23 -16.41
N ALA A 71 6.60 23.37 -15.40
CA ALA A 71 5.52 23.33 -14.41
C ALA A 71 4.12 23.31 -15.06
N VAL A 72 3.90 22.45 -16.05
CA VAL A 72 2.58 22.29 -16.67
C VAL A 72 1.70 21.40 -15.77
N PRO A 73 0.55 21.90 -15.26
CA PRO A 73 -0.29 21.17 -14.32
C PRO A 73 -0.72 19.80 -14.83
N LEU A 74 -0.67 18.79 -13.94
CA LEU A 74 -1.09 17.42 -14.24
C LEU A 74 -2.59 17.20 -13.98
N PRO A 75 -3.26 16.32 -14.76
CA PRO A 75 -4.65 15.98 -14.53
C PRO A 75 -4.77 15.07 -13.30
N VAL A 76 -5.90 15.20 -12.60
CA VAL A 76 -6.26 14.37 -11.46
C VAL A 76 -7.66 13.81 -11.67
N PRO A 77 -7.92 12.52 -11.37
CA PRO A 77 -9.26 11.93 -11.50
C PRO A 77 -10.24 12.46 -10.45
N GLY A 78 -9.74 13.00 -9.33
CA GLY A 78 -10.51 13.66 -8.27
C GLY A 78 -9.57 14.32 -7.27
N ILE A 79 -9.97 15.49 -6.75
CA ILE A 79 -9.16 16.34 -5.86
C ILE A 79 -10.04 17.12 -4.87
N GLY A 80 -9.48 17.44 -3.71
CA GLY A 80 -10.04 18.30 -2.67
C GLY A 80 -8.97 18.67 -1.64
N ASP A 81 -9.34 19.41 -0.59
CA ASP A 81 -8.40 19.81 0.46
C ASP A 81 -7.82 18.58 1.16
N HIS A 82 -6.50 18.39 1.05
CA HIS A 82 -5.79 17.20 1.55
C HIS A 82 -6.36 15.86 1.07
N ALA A 83 -7.04 15.83 -0.08
CA ALA A 83 -7.72 14.66 -0.59
C ALA A 83 -7.56 14.53 -2.11
N GLY A 84 -7.35 13.31 -2.61
CA GLY A 84 -7.28 13.06 -4.06
C GLY A 84 -6.49 11.81 -4.39
N ARG A 85 -6.45 11.48 -5.69
CA ARG A 85 -5.63 10.39 -6.24
C ARG A 85 -4.57 10.98 -7.16
N LEU A 86 -3.35 11.05 -6.65
CA LEU A 86 -2.19 11.58 -7.37
C LEU A 86 -1.35 10.43 -7.92
N GLU A 87 -1.20 10.39 -9.24
CA GLU A 87 -0.49 9.35 -9.98
C GLU A 87 0.36 10.01 -11.07
N PRO A 88 1.52 10.58 -10.72
CA PRO A 88 2.32 11.31 -11.68
C PRO A 88 2.79 10.36 -12.80
N PRO A 89 2.73 10.80 -14.07
CA PRO A 89 3.18 9.99 -15.18
C PRO A 89 4.69 9.76 -15.11
N ALA A 90 5.15 8.64 -15.64
CA ALA A 90 6.58 8.37 -15.76
C ALA A 90 7.26 9.39 -16.70
N MET A 91 8.54 9.70 -16.45
CA MET A 91 9.36 10.44 -17.41
C MET A 91 9.36 9.73 -18.76
N GLY A 92 9.22 10.49 -19.84
CA GLY A 92 9.07 9.98 -21.20
C GLY A 92 7.63 9.64 -21.60
N ALA A 93 6.65 9.70 -20.69
CA ALA A 93 5.25 9.51 -21.05
C ALA A 93 4.78 10.58 -22.04
N ILE A 94 3.95 10.14 -22.99
CA ILE A 94 3.31 11.05 -23.95
C ILE A 94 2.01 11.57 -23.35
N VAL A 95 1.82 12.88 -23.42
CA VAL A 95 0.68 13.59 -22.85
C VAL A 95 0.06 14.52 -23.88
N GLU A 96 -1.22 14.82 -23.69
CA GLU A 96 -1.94 15.85 -24.42
C GLU A 96 -1.87 17.16 -23.61
N VAL A 97 -1.24 18.19 -24.18
CA VAL A 97 -1.19 19.54 -23.61
C VAL A 97 -2.25 20.40 -24.29
N ALA A 98 -3.09 21.03 -23.48
CA ALA A 98 -4.06 22.02 -23.90
C ALA A 98 -3.76 23.36 -23.24
N PHE A 99 -4.45 24.40 -23.71
CA PHE A 99 -4.24 25.77 -23.28
C PHE A 99 -5.58 26.36 -22.85
N PHE A 100 -5.69 26.85 -21.61
CA PHE A 100 -6.93 27.47 -21.15
C PHE A 100 -7.29 28.64 -22.07
N ASN A 101 -8.51 28.63 -22.62
CA ASN A 101 -8.98 29.62 -23.62
C ASN A 101 -8.09 29.79 -24.86
N GLY A 102 -7.21 28.82 -25.18
CA GLY A 102 -6.22 28.97 -26.25
C GLY A 102 -5.05 29.91 -25.92
N GLU A 103 -4.89 30.28 -24.65
CA GLU A 103 -3.84 31.19 -24.17
C GLU A 103 -2.50 30.43 -23.98
N PRO A 104 -1.43 30.78 -24.73
CA PRO A 104 -0.17 30.02 -24.71
C PRO A 104 0.55 30.00 -23.36
N ASP A 105 0.30 30.99 -22.51
CA ASP A 105 0.86 31.11 -21.16
C ASP A 105 0.09 30.32 -20.10
N LYS A 106 -0.98 29.62 -20.49
CA LYS A 106 -1.80 28.80 -19.59
C LYS A 106 -1.90 27.33 -20.05
N PRO A 107 -0.76 26.63 -20.26
CA PRO A 107 -0.79 25.23 -20.61
C PRO A 107 -1.27 24.38 -19.43
N PHE A 108 -1.92 23.25 -19.73
CA PHE A 108 -2.19 22.20 -18.77
C PHE A 108 -2.18 20.84 -19.48
N ILE A 109 -1.82 19.79 -18.76
CA ILE A 109 -1.91 18.43 -19.29
C ILE A 109 -3.36 17.97 -19.12
N ARG A 110 -4.00 17.67 -20.25
CA ARG A 110 -5.38 17.18 -20.29
C ARG A 110 -5.46 15.68 -20.07
N THR A 111 -4.56 14.94 -20.71
CA THR A 111 -4.60 13.47 -20.75
C THR A 111 -3.20 12.89 -20.78
N VAL A 112 -2.97 11.80 -20.04
CA VAL A 112 -1.77 10.95 -20.17
C VAL A 112 -2.09 9.79 -21.10
N LEU A 113 -1.27 9.57 -22.13
CA LEU A 113 -1.47 8.52 -23.11
C LEU A 113 -0.61 7.29 -22.80
N PRO A 114 -1.14 6.06 -23.01
CA PRO A 114 -0.41 4.82 -22.72
C PRO A 114 0.66 4.47 -23.76
N LEU A 115 0.91 5.36 -24.74
CA LEU A 115 1.77 5.10 -25.89
C LEU A 115 3.22 4.86 -25.44
N GLY A 116 3.85 3.82 -25.99
CA GLY A 116 5.23 3.46 -25.70
C GLY A 116 5.45 2.62 -24.43
N TRP A 117 4.39 2.26 -23.71
CA TRP A 117 4.48 1.51 -22.46
C TRP A 117 3.97 0.07 -22.55
N LYS A 118 4.58 -0.82 -21.75
CA LYS A 118 4.07 -2.18 -21.51
C LYS A 118 3.04 -2.13 -20.39
N LEU A 119 1.76 -2.21 -20.75
CA LEU A 119 0.65 -2.04 -19.81
C LEU A 119 0.35 -3.33 -19.03
N PRO A 120 -0.23 -3.22 -17.81
CA PRO A 120 -0.81 -4.37 -17.14
C PRO A 120 -1.98 -4.94 -17.94
N ALA A 121 -2.16 -6.27 -17.88
CA ALA A 121 -3.35 -6.91 -18.42
C ALA A 121 -4.60 -6.48 -17.63
N ILE A 122 -5.72 -6.30 -18.31
CA ILE A 122 -7.02 -5.98 -17.71
C ILE A 122 -8.15 -6.48 -18.62
N LYS A 123 -9.23 -6.99 -18.05
CA LYS A 123 -10.44 -7.39 -18.78
C LYS A 123 -11.55 -6.34 -18.63
N ALA A 124 -12.58 -6.43 -19.48
CA ALA A 124 -13.77 -5.61 -19.34
C ALA A 124 -14.43 -5.85 -17.96
N GLY A 125 -14.84 -4.77 -17.29
CA GLY A 125 -15.45 -4.83 -15.95
C GLY A 125 -14.46 -4.86 -14.78
N GLU A 126 -13.15 -4.96 -15.04
CA GLU A 126 -12.13 -4.95 -13.99
C GLU A 126 -11.60 -3.53 -13.71
N SER A 127 -11.06 -3.33 -12.50
CA SER A 127 -10.26 -2.15 -12.14
C SER A 127 -8.91 -2.59 -11.58
N ARG A 128 -7.82 -1.99 -12.07
CA ARG A 128 -6.47 -2.37 -11.67
C ARG A 128 -5.58 -1.15 -11.46
N TYR A 129 -4.93 -1.11 -10.30
CA TYR A 129 -3.79 -0.26 -10.02
C TYR A 129 -2.54 -1.12 -9.86
N GLN A 130 -1.49 -0.88 -10.64
CA GLN A 130 -0.27 -1.68 -10.60
C GLN A 130 0.97 -0.78 -10.63
N GLN A 131 1.85 -0.94 -9.64
CA GLN A 131 3.16 -0.29 -9.65
C GLN A 131 4.16 -1.07 -10.52
N ARG A 132 4.25 -2.39 -10.33
CA ARG A 132 5.14 -3.24 -11.16
C ARG A 132 4.56 -4.64 -11.29
N PRO A 133 5.05 -5.48 -12.23
CA PRO A 133 4.64 -6.86 -12.29
C PRO A 133 4.75 -7.53 -10.92
N GLY A 134 3.62 -8.07 -10.43
CA GLY A 134 3.52 -8.72 -9.11
C GLY A 134 3.12 -7.82 -7.94
N VAL A 135 3.00 -6.49 -8.11
CA VAL A 135 2.59 -5.56 -7.04
C VAL A 135 1.43 -4.69 -7.49
N TYR A 136 0.22 -4.98 -7.01
CA TYR A 136 -1.02 -4.38 -7.51
C TYR A 136 -2.19 -4.45 -6.52
N GLN A 137 -3.18 -3.59 -6.77
CA GLN A 137 -4.56 -3.71 -6.30
C GLN A 137 -5.45 -4.00 -7.50
N HIS A 138 -6.30 -5.02 -7.40
CA HIS A 138 -7.15 -5.48 -8.49
C HIS A 138 -8.54 -5.83 -7.98
N VAL A 139 -9.55 -5.31 -8.66
CA VAL A 139 -10.95 -5.73 -8.53
C VAL A 139 -11.32 -6.40 -9.84
N ASP A 140 -11.67 -7.68 -9.78
CA ASP A 140 -12.08 -8.42 -10.97
C ASP A 140 -13.57 -8.23 -11.32
N ASP A 141 -13.98 -8.79 -12.45
CA ASP A 141 -15.33 -8.70 -12.99
C ASP A 141 -16.39 -9.45 -12.14
N GLN A 142 -15.94 -10.28 -11.20
CA GLN A 142 -16.79 -10.99 -10.23
C GLN A 142 -16.84 -10.29 -8.86
N GLY A 143 -16.14 -9.17 -8.71
CA GLY A 143 -16.07 -8.40 -7.47
C GLY A 143 -15.08 -8.93 -6.44
N ASN A 144 -14.12 -9.79 -6.83
CA ASN A 144 -13.04 -10.18 -5.93
C ASN A 144 -12.01 -9.05 -5.81
N PHE A 145 -11.57 -8.77 -4.58
CA PHE A 145 -10.53 -7.79 -4.29
C PHE A 145 -9.20 -8.49 -4.00
N ARG A 146 -8.12 -8.04 -4.63
CA ARG A 146 -6.77 -8.57 -4.41
C ARG A 146 -5.78 -7.43 -4.19
N HIS A 147 -5.12 -7.42 -3.03
CA HIS A 147 -4.02 -6.51 -2.72
C HIS A 147 -2.74 -7.35 -2.59
N ILE A 148 -1.83 -7.25 -3.57
CA ILE A 148 -0.60 -8.05 -3.62
C ILE A 148 0.61 -7.13 -3.52
N THR A 149 1.50 -7.42 -2.57
CA THR A 149 2.78 -6.71 -2.36
C THR A 149 3.85 -7.68 -1.87
N ASP A 150 5.10 -7.40 -2.24
CA ASP A 150 6.32 -8.08 -1.79
C ASP A 150 7.07 -7.24 -0.73
N LYS A 151 6.46 -6.15 -0.27
CA LYS A 151 6.96 -5.23 0.75
C LYS A 151 5.93 -5.07 1.88
N LEU A 152 6.09 -4.02 2.67
CA LEU A 152 5.21 -3.71 3.80
C LEU A 152 3.76 -3.47 3.34
N ALA A 153 2.81 -4.09 4.04
CA ALA A 153 1.40 -3.75 4.03
C ALA A 153 0.99 -3.38 5.46
N GLN A 154 0.50 -2.15 5.65
CA GLN A 154 0.05 -1.63 6.95
C GLN A 154 -1.38 -1.14 6.87
N LEU A 155 -2.11 -1.34 7.96
CA LEU A 155 -3.45 -0.80 8.18
C LEU A 155 -3.45 -0.14 9.56
N HIS A 156 -3.60 1.17 9.62
CA HIS A 156 -3.80 1.93 10.85
C HIS A 156 -5.22 2.48 10.84
N CYS A 157 -6.01 2.13 11.85
CA CYS A 157 -7.41 2.53 11.95
C CYS A 157 -7.86 2.47 13.42
N ASP A 158 -8.97 3.13 13.74
CA ASP A 158 -9.58 3.11 15.07
C ASP A 158 -10.26 1.76 15.35
N LEU A 159 -11.15 1.33 14.45
CA LEU A 159 -11.83 0.03 14.49
C LEU A 159 -11.63 -0.74 13.19
N HIS A 160 -11.10 -1.97 13.31
CA HIS A 160 -11.05 -2.93 12.21
C HIS A 160 -12.06 -4.06 12.47
N GLU A 161 -13.17 -4.07 11.73
CA GLU A 161 -14.16 -5.13 11.79
C GLU A 161 -13.97 -6.12 10.64
N VAL A 162 -13.73 -7.39 10.97
CA VAL A 162 -13.63 -8.49 9.98
C VAL A 162 -14.70 -9.52 10.28
N ARG A 163 -15.66 -9.69 9.35
CA ARG A 163 -16.76 -10.67 9.45
C ARG A 163 -16.81 -11.53 8.20
N ALA A 164 -16.28 -12.75 8.30
CA ALA A 164 -16.44 -13.74 7.25
C ALA A 164 -17.67 -14.63 7.53
N LYS A 165 -18.41 -14.99 6.47
CA LYS A 165 -19.58 -15.89 6.59
C LYS A 165 -19.20 -17.37 6.71
N THR A 166 -18.02 -17.74 6.24
CA THR A 166 -17.58 -19.14 6.15
C THR A 166 -16.33 -19.39 6.98
N GLU A 167 -15.25 -18.64 6.73
CA GLU A 167 -13.94 -18.90 7.33
C GLU A 167 -13.08 -17.63 7.37
N GLN A 168 -12.21 -17.54 8.37
CA GLN A 168 -11.14 -16.56 8.45
C GLN A 168 -9.79 -17.29 8.59
N ASP A 169 -8.87 -17.08 7.64
CA ASP A 169 -7.56 -17.74 7.57
C ASP A 169 -6.43 -16.74 7.82
N HIS A 170 -5.54 -17.06 8.77
CA HIS A 170 -4.38 -16.22 9.13
C HIS A 170 -3.13 -17.08 9.15
N ARG A 171 -2.19 -16.79 8.24
CA ARG A 171 -0.95 -17.57 8.09
C ARG A 171 0.27 -16.66 8.04
N ALA A 172 1.15 -16.83 9.02
CA ALA A 172 2.45 -16.19 9.05
C ALA A 172 3.45 -17.12 9.75
N PRO A 173 4.75 -17.06 9.40
CA PRO A 173 5.79 -17.75 10.15
C PRO A 173 5.86 -17.32 11.62
N LYS A 174 5.52 -16.05 11.91
CA LYS A 174 5.41 -15.50 13.26
C LYS A 174 4.19 -14.59 13.38
N THR A 175 3.45 -14.73 14.47
CA THR A 175 2.20 -14.02 14.72
C THR A 175 2.25 -13.26 16.05
N TRP A 176 1.71 -12.05 16.03
CA TRP A 176 1.38 -11.28 17.23
C TRP A 176 -0.13 -11.08 17.27
N LEU A 177 -0.76 -11.48 18.37
CA LEU A 177 -2.19 -11.28 18.58
C LEU A 177 -2.40 -10.72 19.98
N GLY A 178 -2.76 -9.44 20.08
CA GLY A 178 -2.95 -8.77 21.36
C GLY A 178 -2.72 -7.26 21.25
N SER A 179 -2.32 -6.66 22.37
CA SER A 179 -2.02 -5.23 22.47
C SER A 179 -0.56 -4.94 22.12
N GLU A 180 -0.08 -3.70 22.30
CA GLU A 180 1.35 -3.40 22.15
C GLU A 180 2.21 -4.11 23.22
N GLY A 181 1.71 -4.23 24.45
CA GLY A 181 2.44 -4.81 25.57
C GLY A 181 2.23 -6.31 25.76
N GLU A 182 1.12 -6.86 25.26
CA GLU A 182 0.68 -8.23 25.58
C GLU A 182 0.38 -9.03 24.32
N ASN A 183 0.91 -10.25 24.23
CA ASN A 183 0.66 -11.18 23.12
C ASN A 183 0.02 -12.45 23.66
N VAL A 184 -1.20 -12.75 23.23
CA VAL A 184 -1.97 -13.93 23.65
C VAL A 184 -1.20 -15.23 23.39
N LEU A 185 -0.37 -15.30 22.35
CA LEU A 185 0.45 -16.49 22.07
C LEU A 185 1.59 -16.66 23.09
N LYS A 186 2.14 -15.55 23.62
CA LYS A 186 3.12 -15.59 24.72
C LYS A 186 2.45 -16.02 26.02
N LEU A 187 1.29 -15.46 26.35
CA LEU A 187 0.51 -15.90 27.52
C LEU A 187 0.18 -17.38 27.47
N LEU A 188 -0.16 -17.91 26.28
CA LEU A 188 -0.41 -19.34 26.11
C LEU A 188 0.86 -20.18 26.33
N SER A 189 2.01 -19.70 25.86
CA SER A 189 3.32 -20.33 26.08
C SER A 189 3.72 -20.36 27.56
N GLU A 190 3.49 -19.26 28.27
CA GLU A 190 3.72 -19.16 29.72
C GLU A 190 2.75 -20.04 30.51
N LEU A 191 1.48 -20.11 30.10
CA LEU A 191 0.52 -21.03 30.68
C LEU A 191 0.96 -22.49 30.51
N MET A 192 1.48 -22.88 29.35
CA MET A 192 2.03 -24.22 29.13
C MET A 192 3.22 -24.51 30.05
N GLN A 193 4.08 -23.50 30.31
CA GLN A 193 5.16 -23.64 31.28
C GLN A 193 4.62 -23.84 32.70
N VAL A 194 3.63 -23.05 33.12
CA VAL A 194 2.98 -23.23 34.43
C VAL A 194 2.37 -24.62 34.58
N VAL A 195 1.80 -25.18 33.51
CA VAL A 195 1.28 -26.56 33.51
C VAL A 195 2.40 -27.60 33.67
N THR A 196 3.55 -27.40 33.03
CA THR A 196 4.74 -28.25 33.24
C THR A 196 5.20 -28.19 34.70
N ASP A 197 5.40 -26.98 35.23
CA ASP A 197 5.91 -26.77 36.59
C ASP A 197 4.94 -27.35 37.65
N LEU A 198 3.63 -27.22 37.42
CA LEU A 198 2.61 -27.84 38.26
C LEU A 198 2.69 -29.36 38.23
N SER A 199 2.87 -29.94 37.03
CA SER A 199 2.97 -31.39 36.85
C SER A 199 4.21 -31.94 37.56
N ASP A 200 5.34 -31.26 37.45
CA ASP A 200 6.59 -31.63 38.12
C ASP A 200 6.49 -31.50 39.65
N THR A 201 5.82 -30.45 40.13
CA THR A 201 5.54 -30.27 41.55
C THR A 201 4.67 -31.42 42.08
N CYS A 202 3.59 -31.75 41.38
CA CYS A 202 2.72 -32.86 41.76
C CYS A 202 3.46 -34.21 41.72
N ALA A 203 4.28 -34.45 40.69
CA ALA A 203 5.04 -35.68 40.53
C ALA A 203 6.06 -35.90 41.65
N SER A 204 6.58 -34.82 42.25
CA SER A 204 7.64 -34.87 43.26
C SER A 204 7.15 -34.56 44.69
N HIS A 205 5.86 -34.23 44.88
CA HIS A 205 5.38 -33.83 46.20
C HIS A 205 5.42 -34.99 47.21
N THR A 206 5.56 -34.65 48.49
CA THR A 206 5.56 -35.60 49.62
C THR A 206 4.84 -35.00 50.82
N HIS A 207 4.46 -35.82 51.80
CA HIS A 207 3.83 -35.38 53.04
C HIS A 207 4.74 -35.63 54.25
N PRO A 208 4.87 -34.66 55.17
CA PRO A 208 5.46 -34.94 56.47
C PRO A 208 4.48 -35.77 57.31
N HIS A 209 4.96 -36.79 58.02
CA HIS A 209 4.18 -37.49 59.02
C HIS A 209 4.97 -37.66 60.32
N SER A 210 4.28 -37.58 61.45
CA SER A 210 4.82 -37.90 62.76
C SER A 210 4.01 -39.05 63.37
N TRP A 211 4.67 -40.13 63.77
CA TRP A 211 4.04 -41.21 64.54
C TRP A 211 4.41 -41.01 66.02
N THR A 212 3.42 -41.09 66.90
CA THR A 212 3.59 -40.92 68.35
C THR A 212 4.07 -42.17 69.13
N ASP A 213 4.35 -43.33 68.51
CA ASP A 213 4.83 -44.53 69.26
C ASP A 213 5.40 -45.66 68.37
N PRO A 214 6.71 -46.00 68.46
CA PRO A 214 7.74 -45.24 69.13
C PRO A 214 8.00 -43.96 68.32
N GLY A 215 8.16 -42.82 69.01
CA GLY A 215 8.15 -41.48 68.39
C GLY A 215 9.17 -41.29 67.26
N GLY A 216 8.71 -40.86 66.09
CA GLY A 216 9.57 -40.53 64.94
C GLY A 216 8.89 -39.60 63.93
N SER A 217 9.70 -38.78 63.23
CA SER A 217 9.26 -37.98 62.08
C SER A 217 9.82 -38.56 60.79
N GLY A 218 9.00 -38.69 59.75
CA GLY A 218 9.43 -39.09 58.43
C GLY A 218 8.68 -38.34 57.32
N THR A 219 9.09 -38.57 56.09
CA THR A 219 8.46 -38.02 54.88
C THR A 219 7.94 -39.19 54.04
N THR A 220 6.74 -39.07 53.48
CA THR A 220 6.24 -40.09 52.54
C THR A 220 7.10 -40.13 51.28
N SER A 221 7.01 -41.20 50.52
CA SER A 221 7.49 -41.21 49.14
C SER A 221 6.65 -40.28 48.25
N ALA A 222 7.15 -40.02 47.04
CA ALA A 222 6.37 -39.40 45.97
C ALA A 222 5.13 -40.24 45.63
N PRO A 223 4.11 -39.69 44.93
CA PRO A 223 2.90 -40.41 44.58
C PRO A 223 3.17 -41.64 43.72
N ASP A 224 2.31 -42.66 43.82
CA ASP A 224 2.39 -43.85 42.96
C ASP A 224 2.25 -43.48 41.47
N GLN A 225 1.54 -42.39 41.16
CA GLN A 225 1.35 -41.83 39.81
C GLN A 225 2.42 -40.80 39.40
N SER A 226 3.54 -40.72 40.12
CA SER A 226 4.61 -39.73 39.86
C SER A 226 5.06 -39.73 38.39
N ALA A 227 5.22 -40.91 37.78
CA ALA A 227 5.62 -41.03 36.39
C ALA A 227 4.59 -40.47 35.41
N ASP A 228 3.30 -40.73 35.63
CA ASP A 228 2.22 -40.22 34.79
C ASP A 228 2.11 -38.70 34.89
N MET A 229 2.25 -38.16 36.10
CA MET A 229 2.26 -36.72 36.36
C MET A 229 3.42 -36.03 35.61
N ALA A 230 4.64 -36.55 35.73
CA ALA A 230 5.79 -36.02 34.98
C ALA A 230 5.57 -36.10 33.46
N GLY A 231 4.98 -37.21 32.97
CA GLY A 231 4.61 -37.38 31.57
C GLY A 231 3.65 -36.31 31.03
N HIS A 232 2.73 -35.79 31.87
CA HIS A 232 1.88 -34.66 31.49
C HIS A 232 2.68 -33.34 31.32
N GLY A 233 3.70 -33.11 32.16
CA GLY A 233 4.61 -31.97 32.01
C GLY A 233 5.46 -32.04 30.73
N GLU A 234 5.95 -33.23 30.38
CA GLU A 234 6.65 -33.47 29.11
C GLU A 234 5.76 -33.20 27.89
N ALA A 235 4.49 -33.61 27.96
CA ALA A 235 3.51 -33.33 26.91
C ALA A 235 3.26 -31.82 26.75
N SER A 236 3.13 -31.08 27.86
CA SER A 236 2.97 -29.61 27.83
C SER A 236 4.20 -28.92 27.23
N THR A 237 5.40 -29.36 27.63
CA THR A 237 6.67 -28.88 27.06
C THR A 237 6.75 -29.12 25.54
N THR A 238 6.26 -30.25 25.07
CA THR A 238 6.20 -30.57 23.63
C THR A 238 5.24 -29.63 22.88
N LEU A 239 4.08 -29.31 23.46
CA LEU A 239 3.14 -28.34 22.87
C LEU A 239 3.72 -26.94 22.82
N LYS A 240 4.38 -26.52 23.91
CA LYS A 240 5.09 -25.23 23.99
C LYS A 240 6.15 -25.12 22.88
N GLY A 241 6.94 -26.17 22.66
CA GLY A 241 7.93 -26.22 21.58
C GLY A 241 7.35 -26.08 20.16
N ARG A 242 6.05 -26.37 19.97
CA ARG A 242 5.33 -26.15 18.70
C ARG A 242 4.78 -24.72 18.57
N LEU A 243 4.42 -24.08 19.69
CA LEU A 243 3.85 -22.74 19.75
C LEU A 243 4.93 -21.65 19.67
N ASP A 244 6.05 -21.83 20.36
CA ASP A 244 7.11 -20.82 20.44
C ASP A 244 7.66 -20.39 19.06
N PRO A 245 7.89 -21.29 18.09
CA PRO A 245 8.41 -20.91 16.78
C PRO A 245 7.49 -19.99 15.97
N ILE A 246 6.17 -20.06 16.22
CA ILE A 246 5.15 -19.26 15.50
C ILE A 246 4.77 -17.97 16.24
N THR A 247 5.36 -17.72 17.40
CA THR A 247 5.10 -16.53 18.22
C THR A 247 6.08 -15.42 17.85
N LYS A 248 5.56 -14.20 17.64
CA LYS A 248 6.37 -13.00 17.40
C LYS A 248 6.92 -12.41 18.70
#